data_AF-A0A8S2TCX8-F1
#
_entry.id   AF-A0A8S2TCX8-F1
#
_cell.length_a   1.000
_cell.length_b   1.000
_cell.length_c   1.000
_cell.angle_alpha   90.00
_cell.angle_beta   90.00
_cell.angle_gamma   90.00
#
_symmetry.space_group_name_H-M   'P 1'
#
loop_
_entity.id
_entity.type
_entity.pdbx_description
1 polymer ?
#
loop_
_entity_poly.entity_id
_entity_poly.type
_entity_poly.pdbx_seq_one_letter_code
_entity_poly.pdbx_strand_id
1 'polypeptide(L)'
;MTFGRNIFFIALGIIISLVDTGALRTDVTVSGISSGAAVAVQLHMAYSKEISGCGILAGPPYECAGNLTGVTKCMKGPIEDISADDILLKLKTYELTENIDRLSNVQNDSIYVFAGTKDSVTLTSIVQLNEVIYSALGANVKTNYELPAAHGFPTDNFGESCDVLNTKHFINNWSAKSVSEVIFDLYSNLLILLLVISIWHTTY
;
A
#
# COMPACT_ATOMS: atom_id res chain seq x y z
N MET A 1 6.70 -15.94 -5.35
CA MET A 1 7.50 -14.96 -6.10
C MET A 1 8.11 -14.07 -5.04
N THR A 2 9.31 -14.41 -4.60
CA THR A 2 10.19 -13.42 -3.97
C THR A 2 10.37 -12.33 -5.02
N PHE A 3 9.74 -11.18 -4.82
CA PHE A 3 9.84 -10.05 -5.74
C PHE A 3 11.20 -9.38 -5.53
N GLY A 4 12.28 -10.13 -5.77
CA GLY A 4 13.64 -9.62 -5.74
C GLY A 4 13.92 -8.80 -6.99
N ARG A 5 14.18 -7.50 -6.80
CA ARG A 5 14.76 -6.46 -7.69
C ARG A 5 14.32 -6.33 -9.16
N ASN A 6 13.63 -7.30 -9.76
CA ASN A 6 13.49 -7.37 -11.22
C ASN A 6 12.15 -6.86 -11.79
N ILE A 7 11.11 -6.70 -10.95
CA ILE A 7 9.87 -5.96 -11.34
C ILE A 7 9.95 -4.49 -10.90
N PHE A 8 11.03 -4.11 -10.23
CA PHE A 8 11.25 -2.79 -9.66
C PHE A 8 11.76 -1.74 -10.67
N PHE A 9 12.20 -2.10 -11.87
CA PHE A 9 13.06 -1.23 -12.68
C PHE A 9 12.52 0.16 -13.06
N ILE A 10 11.20 0.34 -13.25
CA ILE A 10 10.63 1.66 -13.60
C ILE A 10 10.44 2.52 -12.34
N ALA A 11 9.83 1.97 -11.29
CA ALA A 11 9.64 2.68 -10.03
C ALA A 11 10.99 3.00 -9.36
N LEU A 12 11.91 2.03 -9.38
CA LEU A 12 13.29 2.19 -8.92
C LEU A 12 14.06 3.20 -9.78
N GLY A 13 13.86 3.23 -11.10
CA GLY A 13 14.48 4.24 -11.96
C GLY A 13 14.04 5.65 -11.63
N ILE A 14 12.77 5.84 -11.26
CA ILE A 14 12.24 7.13 -10.78
C ILE A 14 12.78 7.46 -9.39
N ILE A 15 12.79 6.51 -8.45
CA ILE A 15 13.36 6.71 -7.10
C ILE A 15 14.84 7.11 -7.20
N ILE A 16 15.64 6.40 -8.00
CA ILE A 16 17.05 6.70 -8.23
C ILE A 16 17.21 8.08 -8.87
N SER A 17 16.39 8.42 -9.88
CA SER A 17 16.44 9.74 -10.52
C SER A 17 16.12 10.87 -9.56
N LEU A 18 15.19 10.66 -8.61
CA LEU A 18 14.82 11.65 -7.59
C LEU A 18 15.96 11.85 -6.57
N VAL A 19 16.59 10.76 -6.15
CA VAL A 19 17.78 10.80 -5.29
C VAL A 19 18.93 11.53 -6.00
N ASP A 20 19.16 11.26 -7.28
CA ASP A 20 20.19 11.93 -8.09
C ASP A 20 19.91 13.43 -8.29
N THR A 21 18.64 13.85 -8.25
CA THR A 21 18.28 15.28 -8.27
C THR A 21 18.46 15.99 -6.92
N GLY A 22 18.83 15.26 -5.85
CA GLY A 22 19.08 15.83 -4.52
C GLY A 22 17.82 16.02 -3.66
N ALA A 23 16.73 15.30 -3.95
CA ALA A 23 15.53 15.30 -3.11
C ALA A 23 15.86 14.81 -1.69
N LEU A 24 15.32 15.45 -0.67
CA LEU A 24 15.44 14.94 0.70
C LEU A 24 14.57 13.69 0.84
N ARG A 25 14.98 12.74 1.69
CA ARG A 25 14.18 11.55 2.01
C ARG A 25 12.73 11.89 2.35
N THR A 26 12.53 13.01 3.06
CA THR A 26 11.22 13.54 3.47
C THR A 26 10.29 13.90 2.31
N ASP A 27 10.82 14.01 1.09
CA ASP A 27 10.06 14.44 -0.08
C ASP A 27 9.61 13.26 -0.95
N VAL A 28 10.15 12.06 -0.71
CA VAL A 28 9.86 10.87 -1.52
C VAL A 28 8.94 9.93 -0.77
N THR A 29 7.83 9.59 -1.42
CA THR A 29 6.83 8.69 -0.85
C THR A 29 6.29 7.76 -1.92
N VAL A 30 5.56 6.71 -1.52
CA VAL A 30 4.96 5.78 -2.47
C VAL A 30 3.52 5.49 -2.09
N SER A 31 2.63 5.29 -3.05
CA SER A 31 1.30 4.79 -2.74
C SER A 31 0.73 3.96 -3.87
N GLY A 32 -0.30 3.19 -3.55
CA GLY A 32 -0.99 2.41 -4.55
C GLY A 32 -2.30 1.90 -4.03
N ILE A 33 -3.03 1.23 -4.93
CA ILE A 33 -4.26 0.53 -4.60
C ILE A 33 -4.16 -0.95 -4.94
N SER A 34 -4.77 -1.82 -4.14
CA SER A 34 -4.88 -3.25 -4.44
C SER A 34 -3.49 -3.91 -4.56
N SER A 35 -3.18 -4.55 -5.69
CA SER A 35 -1.84 -5.07 -5.94
C SER A 35 -0.78 -3.97 -6.07
N GLY A 36 -1.18 -2.77 -6.47
CA GLY A 36 -0.35 -1.58 -6.43
C GLY A 36 0.02 -1.14 -5.02
N ALA A 37 -0.90 -1.26 -4.06
CA ALA A 37 -0.59 -1.07 -2.64
C ALA A 37 0.37 -2.17 -2.13
N ALA A 38 0.20 -3.41 -2.57
CA ALA A 38 1.16 -4.47 -2.25
C ALA A 38 2.57 -4.16 -2.77
N VAL A 39 2.68 -3.54 -3.96
CA VAL A 39 3.96 -3.06 -4.50
C VAL A 39 4.48 -1.86 -3.72
N ALA A 40 3.61 -0.91 -3.36
CA ALA A 40 4.00 0.26 -2.55
C ALA A 40 4.60 -0.14 -1.20
N VAL A 41 3.97 -1.10 -0.50
CA VAL A 41 4.50 -1.65 0.76
C VAL A 41 5.85 -2.34 0.55
N GLN A 42 6.02 -3.08 -0.56
CA GLN A 42 7.29 -3.71 -0.88
C GLN A 42 8.40 -2.70 -1.19
N LEU A 43 8.09 -1.66 -1.97
CA LEU A 43 8.99 -0.54 -2.28
C LEU A 43 9.41 0.18 -1.02
N HIS A 44 8.44 0.53 -0.17
CA HIS A 44 8.71 1.25 1.06
C HIS A 44 9.64 0.47 1.99
N MET A 45 9.40 -0.82 2.21
CA MET A 45 10.30 -1.63 3.04
C MET A 45 11.68 -1.80 2.41
N ALA A 46 11.74 -2.07 1.11
CA ALA A 46 12.99 -2.34 0.40
C ALA A 46 13.90 -1.10 0.26
N TYR A 47 13.32 0.10 0.19
CA TYR A 47 14.00 1.38 -0.06
C TYR A 47 13.62 2.44 0.98
N SER A 48 13.42 2.04 2.24
CA SER A 48 13.02 2.93 3.34
C SER A 48 14.08 3.98 3.67
N LYS A 49 15.32 3.82 3.20
CA LYS A 49 16.35 4.85 3.32
C LYS A 49 16.06 6.06 2.42
N GLU A 50 15.41 5.84 1.28
CA GLU A 50 15.07 6.87 0.30
C GLU A 50 13.60 7.31 0.40
N ILE A 51 12.70 6.43 0.79
CA ILE A 51 11.25 6.66 0.88
C ILE A 51 10.86 6.92 2.35
N SER A 52 10.08 7.97 2.62
CA SER A 52 9.66 8.40 3.97
C SER A 52 8.17 8.22 4.29
N GLY A 53 7.42 7.59 3.38
CA GLY A 53 6.00 7.38 3.59
C GLY A 53 5.36 6.45 2.59
N CYS A 54 4.24 5.86 3.00
CA CYS A 54 3.50 4.87 2.23
C CYS A 54 1.98 5.04 2.34
N GLY A 55 1.30 5.21 1.20
CA GLY A 55 -0.17 5.19 1.09
C GLY A 55 -0.67 3.83 0.61
N ILE A 56 -1.49 3.17 1.43
CA ILE A 56 -1.92 1.78 1.24
C ILE A 56 -3.44 1.75 1.11
N LEU A 57 -3.94 1.76 -0.12
CA LEU A 57 -5.38 1.71 -0.38
C LEU A 57 -5.80 0.28 -0.73
N ALA A 58 -6.70 -0.30 0.04
CA ALA A 58 -7.30 -1.61 -0.23
C ALA A 58 -6.27 -2.70 -0.59
N GLY A 59 -5.11 -2.69 0.06
CA GLY A 59 -3.98 -3.57 -0.26
C GLY A 59 -3.52 -4.45 0.90
N PRO A 60 -2.97 -5.63 0.62
CA PRO A 60 -2.48 -6.55 1.64
C PRO A 60 -1.14 -6.09 2.25
N PRO A 61 -0.75 -6.64 3.41
CA PRO A 61 0.54 -6.36 4.03
C PRO A 61 1.73 -6.98 3.27
N TYR A 62 2.94 -6.57 3.67
CA TYR A 62 4.21 -6.95 3.04
C TYR A 62 4.30 -8.47 2.82
N GLU A 63 4.53 -8.87 1.57
CA GLU A 63 4.70 -10.27 1.16
C GLU A 63 3.60 -11.24 1.64
N CYS A 64 2.39 -10.75 1.95
CA CYS A 64 1.30 -11.59 2.47
C CYS A 64 1.09 -12.85 1.62
N ALA A 65 0.99 -12.69 0.30
CA ALA A 65 0.69 -13.79 -0.59
C ALA A 65 1.86 -14.78 -0.73
N GLY A 66 3.11 -14.30 -0.59
CA GLY A 66 4.36 -15.02 -0.85
C GLY A 66 4.55 -15.51 -2.30
N ASN A 67 3.50 -16.00 -2.95
CA ASN A 67 3.45 -16.47 -4.33
C ASN A 67 2.02 -16.31 -4.89
N LEU A 68 1.83 -16.68 -6.17
CA LEU A 68 0.55 -16.50 -6.86
C LEU A 68 -0.60 -17.32 -6.26
N THR A 69 -0.33 -18.47 -5.62
CA THR A 69 -1.39 -19.29 -5.01
C THR A 69 -1.88 -18.72 -3.68
N GLY A 70 -1.11 -17.83 -3.03
CA GLY A 70 -1.51 -17.15 -1.80
C GLY A 70 -2.30 -15.86 -1.99
N VAL A 71 -2.51 -15.40 -3.23
CA VAL A 71 -3.17 -14.11 -3.52
C VAL A 71 -4.59 -14.08 -2.95
N THR A 72 -5.40 -15.12 -3.22
CA THR A 72 -6.79 -15.18 -2.74
C THR A 72 -6.87 -15.14 -1.21
N LYS A 73 -5.97 -15.82 -0.52
CA LYS A 73 -5.87 -15.78 0.94
C LYS A 73 -5.64 -14.35 1.43
N CYS A 74 -4.75 -13.61 0.78
CA CYS A 74 -4.43 -12.22 1.09
C CYS A 74 -5.42 -11.18 0.55
N MET A 75 -6.54 -11.63 -0.02
CA MET A 75 -7.62 -10.76 -0.45
C MET A 75 -8.89 -11.04 0.34
N LYS A 76 -9.21 -12.32 0.55
CA LYS A 76 -10.50 -12.77 1.11
C LYS A 76 -10.39 -13.96 2.05
N GLY A 77 -9.17 -14.35 2.43
CA GLY A 77 -8.96 -15.47 3.35
C GLY A 77 -9.38 -15.15 4.79
N PRO A 78 -9.53 -16.19 5.63
CA PRO A 78 -9.66 -16.01 7.07
C PRO A 78 -8.46 -15.21 7.61
N ILE A 79 -8.73 -14.24 8.48
CA ILE A 79 -7.68 -13.37 9.02
C ILE A 79 -6.72 -14.15 9.93
N GLU A 80 -7.23 -15.22 10.55
CA GLU A 80 -6.50 -16.14 11.42
C GLU A 80 -5.38 -16.86 10.68
N ASP A 81 -5.47 -16.96 9.35
CA ASP A 81 -4.44 -17.58 8.53
C ASP A 81 -3.28 -16.62 8.22
N ILE A 82 -3.40 -15.32 8.52
CA ILE A 82 -2.41 -14.29 8.19
C ILE A 82 -1.88 -13.66 9.48
N SER A 83 -0.69 -14.08 9.91
CA SER A 83 -0.05 -13.60 11.13
C SER A 83 0.81 -12.35 10.86
N ALA A 84 0.49 -11.24 11.56
CA ALA A 84 1.33 -10.05 11.55
C ALA A 84 2.72 -10.33 12.13
N ASP A 85 2.82 -11.18 13.16
CA ASP A 85 4.09 -11.55 13.79
C ASP A 85 5.00 -12.33 12.82
N ASP A 86 4.42 -13.23 12.02
CA ASP A 86 5.17 -13.97 11.01
C ASP A 86 5.71 -13.03 9.92
N ILE A 87 4.93 -12.02 9.55
CA ILE A 87 5.36 -10.98 8.59
C ILE A 87 6.47 -10.12 9.21
N LEU A 88 6.37 -9.71 10.47
CA LEU A 88 7.42 -8.98 11.18
C LEU A 88 8.71 -9.80 11.31
N LEU A 89 8.62 -11.11 11.58
CA LEU A 89 9.78 -12.01 11.61
C LEU A 89 10.42 -12.15 10.22
N LYS A 90 9.61 -12.24 9.17
CA LYS A 90 10.10 -12.25 7.79
C LYS A 90 10.84 -10.95 7.45
N LEU A 91 10.28 -9.79 7.80
CA LEU A 91 10.93 -8.49 7.61
C LEU A 91 12.29 -8.42 8.30
N LYS A 92 12.39 -8.85 9.56
CA LYS A 92 13.67 -8.94 10.29
C LYS A 92 14.67 -9.86 9.58
N THR A 93 14.20 -10.98 9.03
CA THR A 93 15.04 -11.91 8.26
C THR A 93 15.56 -11.22 6.99
N TYR A 94 14.72 -10.47 6.29
CA TYR A 94 15.12 -9.77 5.07
C TYR A 94 16.06 -8.59 5.33
N GLU A 95 15.90 -7.88 6.45
CA GLU A 95 16.88 -6.89 6.92
C GLU A 95 18.24 -7.54 7.18
N LEU A 96 18.27 -8.68 7.90
CA LEU A 96 19.52 -9.40 8.19
C LEU A 96 20.21 -9.95 6.94
N THR A 97 19.45 -10.30 5.91
CA THR A 97 19.98 -10.76 4.61
C THR A 97 20.19 -9.64 3.60
N GLU A 98 20.04 -8.37 4.01
CA GLU A 98 20.22 -7.18 3.16
C GLU A 98 19.33 -7.16 1.90
N ASN A 99 18.16 -7.81 1.98
CA ASN A 99 17.15 -7.80 0.92
C ASN A 99 16.21 -6.59 1.01
N ILE A 100 16.15 -5.95 2.18
CA ILE A 100 15.47 -4.69 2.44
C ILE A 100 16.38 -3.78 3.24
N ASP A 101 16.06 -2.49 3.26
CA ASP A 101 16.70 -1.51 4.13
C ASP A 101 16.42 -1.79 5.62
N ARG A 102 17.16 -1.09 6.49
CA ARG A 102 17.01 -1.20 7.93
C ARG A 102 15.59 -0.83 8.36
N LEU A 103 14.98 -1.68 9.19
CA LEU A 103 13.64 -1.45 9.73
C LEU A 103 13.58 -0.20 10.61
N SER A 104 14.71 0.23 11.18
CA SER A 104 14.80 1.49 11.93
C SER A 104 14.48 2.72 11.08
N ASN A 105 14.63 2.65 9.75
CA ASN A 105 14.29 3.76 8.87
C ASN A 105 12.78 4.02 8.84
N VAL A 106 11.95 3.00 9.09
CA VAL A 106 10.48 3.09 9.10
C VAL A 106 9.95 3.89 10.30
N GLN A 107 10.79 4.10 11.32
CA GLN A 107 10.42 4.86 12.50
C GLN A 107 10.02 6.29 12.12
N ASN A 108 8.84 6.71 12.58
CA ASN A 108 8.20 8.00 12.28
C ASN A 108 7.78 8.23 10.81
N ASP A 109 7.93 7.25 9.92
CA ASP A 109 7.44 7.40 8.54
C ASP A 109 5.93 7.60 8.51
N SER A 110 5.47 8.41 7.55
CA SER A 110 4.06 8.73 7.40
C SER A 110 3.34 7.63 6.64
N ILE A 111 2.48 6.88 7.32
CA ILE A 111 1.74 5.76 6.75
C ILE A 111 0.26 6.09 6.75
N TYR A 112 -0.37 5.95 5.60
CA TYR A 112 -1.83 6.06 5.49
C TYR A 112 -2.42 4.75 5.00
N VAL A 113 -3.37 4.20 5.75
CA VAL A 113 -4.04 2.94 5.42
C VAL A 113 -5.53 3.18 5.21
N PHE A 114 -6.05 2.76 4.06
CA PHE A 114 -7.45 2.94 3.72
C PHE A 114 -8.09 1.64 3.26
N ALA A 115 -9.28 1.34 3.76
CA ALA A 115 -10.15 0.30 3.23
C ALA A 115 -11.61 0.72 3.35
N GLY A 116 -12.41 0.43 2.32
CA GLY A 116 -13.83 0.73 2.34
C GLY A 116 -14.66 -0.38 2.98
N THR A 117 -15.74 -0.02 3.66
CA THR A 117 -16.65 -1.00 4.29
C THR A 117 -17.46 -1.82 3.27
N LYS A 118 -17.49 -1.40 1.99
CA LYS A 118 -18.14 -2.12 0.89
C LYS A 118 -17.14 -2.79 -0.06
N ASP A 119 -15.86 -2.84 0.30
CA ASP A 119 -14.84 -3.51 -0.49
C ASP A 119 -15.04 -5.03 -0.43
N SER A 120 -15.54 -5.58 -1.53
CA SER A 120 -15.78 -7.01 -1.69
C SER A 120 -14.61 -7.73 -2.38
N VAL A 121 -13.52 -7.04 -2.71
CA VAL A 121 -12.34 -7.58 -3.40
C VAL A 121 -11.22 -7.86 -2.41
N THR A 122 -10.90 -6.90 -1.55
CA THR A 122 -9.90 -7.05 -0.48
C THR A 122 -10.52 -6.68 0.86
N LEU A 123 -10.67 -7.67 1.74
CA LEU A 123 -11.35 -7.48 3.01
C LEU A 123 -10.60 -6.50 3.92
N THR A 124 -11.34 -5.61 4.58
CA THR A 124 -10.84 -4.62 5.54
C THR A 124 -9.96 -5.26 6.62
N SER A 125 -10.33 -6.43 7.12
CA SER A 125 -9.56 -7.17 8.13
C SER A 125 -8.13 -7.48 7.68
N ILE A 126 -7.92 -7.78 6.39
CA ILE A 126 -6.59 -8.03 5.84
C ILE A 126 -5.82 -6.73 5.69
N VAL A 127 -6.47 -5.66 5.23
CA VAL A 127 -5.84 -4.35 5.05
C VAL A 127 -5.37 -3.77 6.39
N GLN A 128 -6.15 -3.98 7.46
CA GLN A 128 -5.85 -3.57 8.84
C GLN A 128 -4.54 -4.16 9.38
N LEU A 129 -4.06 -5.30 8.86
CA LEU A 129 -2.75 -5.84 9.25
C LEU A 129 -1.59 -4.89 8.92
N ASN A 130 -1.73 -4.00 7.93
CA ASN A 130 -0.74 -2.97 7.66
C ASN A 130 -0.58 -2.02 8.86
N GLU A 131 -1.68 -1.59 9.48
CA GLU A 131 -1.63 -0.74 10.67
C GLU A 131 -0.85 -1.42 11.79
N VAL A 132 -1.14 -2.70 12.04
CA VAL A 132 -0.47 -3.50 13.08
C VAL A 132 1.04 -3.57 12.82
N ILE A 133 1.44 -3.93 11.60
CA ILE A 133 2.85 -4.11 11.22
C ILE A 133 3.61 -2.78 11.28
N TYR A 134 3.07 -1.72 10.68
CA TYR A 134 3.73 -0.41 10.66
C TYR A 134 3.81 0.22 12.04
N SER A 135 2.76 0.08 12.87
CA SER A 135 2.80 0.54 14.26
C SER A 135 3.85 -0.20 15.08
N ALA A 136 4.02 -1.50 14.88
CA ALA A 136 5.07 -2.29 15.53
C ALA A 136 6.49 -1.87 15.12
N LEU A 137 6.65 -1.26 13.95
CA LEU A 137 7.91 -0.68 13.47
C LEU A 137 8.10 0.79 13.90
N GLY A 138 7.14 1.37 14.63
CA GLY A 138 7.22 2.74 15.14
C GLY A 138 6.90 3.83 14.11
N ALA A 139 6.14 3.50 13.05
CA ALA A 139 5.70 4.48 12.06
C ALA A 139 4.53 5.35 12.60
N ASN A 140 4.31 6.51 11.97
CA ASN A 140 3.16 7.37 12.23
C ASN A 140 2.00 6.94 11.33
N VAL A 141 1.12 6.09 11.85
CA VAL A 141 0.02 5.51 11.08
C VAL A 141 -1.27 6.32 11.25
N LYS A 142 -1.88 6.70 10.12
CA LYS A 142 -3.26 7.19 10.02
C LYS A 142 -4.10 6.16 9.27
N THR A 143 -5.36 6.02 9.67
CA THR A 143 -6.27 5.04 9.06
C THR A 143 -7.64 5.63 8.76
N ASN A 144 -8.32 5.05 7.78
CA ASN A 144 -9.76 5.26 7.57
C ASN A 144 -10.41 3.96 7.06
N TYR A 145 -11.33 3.45 7.86
CA TYR A 145 -12.05 2.18 7.63
C TYR A 145 -13.57 2.32 7.65
N GLU A 146 -14.08 3.54 7.78
CA GLU A 146 -15.51 3.78 8.04
C GLU A 146 -16.28 4.10 6.76
N LEU A 147 -15.56 4.56 5.73
CA LEU A 147 -16.14 5.01 4.49
C LEU A 147 -16.79 3.86 3.69
N PRO A 148 -18.02 4.03 3.16
CA PRO A 148 -18.71 3.01 2.36
C PRO A 148 -18.16 2.90 0.93
N ALA A 149 -16.84 2.71 0.80
CA ALA A 149 -16.17 2.48 -0.47
C ALA A 149 -16.25 1.02 -0.90
N ALA A 150 -16.54 0.78 -2.16
CA ALA A 150 -16.17 -0.43 -2.88
C ALA A 150 -14.71 -0.37 -3.35
N HIS A 151 -14.19 -1.48 -3.87
CA HIS A 151 -12.81 -1.55 -4.35
C HIS A 151 -12.57 -0.61 -5.54
N GLY A 152 -11.75 0.42 -5.35
CA GLY A 152 -11.40 1.35 -6.41
C GLY A 152 -10.66 2.58 -5.90
N PHE A 153 -9.91 3.22 -6.80
CA PHE A 153 -9.11 4.39 -6.49
C PHE A 153 -10.03 5.60 -6.30
N PRO A 154 -9.95 6.32 -5.18
CA PRO A 154 -10.82 7.46 -4.94
C PRO A 154 -10.38 8.66 -5.78
N THR A 155 -11.32 9.27 -6.50
CA THR A 155 -11.13 10.56 -7.19
C THR A 155 -12.30 11.49 -6.87
N ASP A 156 -12.17 12.78 -7.15
CA ASP A 156 -13.18 13.79 -6.86
C ASP A 156 -14.28 13.90 -7.93
N ASN A 157 -13.97 13.52 -9.17
CA ASN A 157 -14.81 13.84 -10.32
C ASN A 157 -14.91 12.74 -11.39
N PHE A 158 -14.30 11.57 -11.19
CA PHE A 158 -14.24 10.51 -12.20
C PHE A 158 -14.52 9.12 -11.63
N GLY A 159 -15.03 8.22 -12.49
CA GLY A 159 -15.38 6.86 -12.08
C GLY A 159 -16.83 6.72 -11.64
N GLU A 160 -17.13 5.57 -11.03
CA GLU A 160 -18.50 5.25 -10.58
C GLU A 160 -18.74 5.64 -9.12
N SER A 161 -20.00 5.63 -8.66
CA SER A 161 -20.33 5.87 -7.26
C SER A 161 -19.44 5.08 -6.30
N CYS A 162 -19.01 5.71 -5.19
CA CYS A 162 -18.04 5.16 -4.24
C CYS A 162 -18.37 3.76 -3.78
N ASP A 163 -19.66 3.50 -3.60
CA ASP A 163 -20.19 2.30 -3.00
C ASP A 163 -20.51 1.20 -4.01
N VAL A 164 -20.18 1.43 -5.28
CA VAL A 164 -20.37 0.51 -6.39
C VAL A 164 -19.01 0.03 -6.87
N LEU A 165 -18.86 -1.30 -6.97
CA LEU A 165 -17.65 -1.89 -7.52
C LEU A 165 -17.57 -1.62 -9.03
N ASN A 166 -16.69 -0.71 -9.42
CA ASN A 166 -16.40 -0.41 -10.82
C ASN A 166 -15.38 -1.39 -11.40
N THR A 167 -15.81 -2.51 -11.96
CA THR A 167 -14.89 -3.51 -12.54
C THR A 167 -14.23 -3.06 -13.85
N LYS A 168 -14.69 -1.97 -14.47
CA LYS A 168 -14.17 -1.46 -15.74
C LYS A 168 -12.88 -0.66 -15.55
N HIS A 169 -12.85 0.20 -14.54
CA HIS A 169 -11.71 1.10 -14.30
C HIS A 169 -11.16 1.00 -12.88
N PHE A 170 -11.95 0.47 -11.93
CA PHE A 170 -11.66 0.50 -10.50
C PHE A 170 -11.27 1.90 -10.03
N ILE A 171 -12.01 2.89 -10.52
CA ILE A 171 -11.93 4.28 -10.09
C ILE A 171 -13.31 4.67 -9.62
N ASN A 172 -13.33 5.30 -8.45
CA ASN A 172 -14.53 5.68 -7.73
C ASN A 172 -14.61 7.20 -7.67
N ASN A 173 -15.78 7.73 -8.00
CA ASN A 173 -16.10 9.15 -7.90
C ASN A 173 -16.63 9.44 -6.49
N TRP A 174 -15.81 10.12 -5.72
CA TRP A 174 -16.06 10.46 -4.34
C TRP A 174 -16.76 11.79 -4.10
N SER A 175 -17.19 12.54 -5.13
CA SER A 175 -17.74 13.92 -5.16
C SER A 175 -18.47 14.54 -3.92
N ALA A 176 -18.85 13.76 -2.91
CA ALA A 176 -19.04 14.19 -1.53
C ALA A 176 -17.73 14.67 -0.85
N LYS A 177 -17.86 15.52 0.19
CA LYS A 177 -16.74 16.17 0.91
C LYS A 177 -15.66 15.22 1.48
N SER A 178 -15.92 13.93 1.56
CA SER A 178 -14.99 12.91 2.07
C SER A 178 -13.85 12.57 1.10
N VAL A 179 -13.91 12.94 -0.20
CA VAL A 179 -12.75 12.82 -1.11
C VAL A 179 -11.60 13.61 -0.53
N SER A 180 -11.86 14.86 -0.13
CA SER A 180 -10.79 15.73 0.31
C SER A 180 -10.20 15.22 1.59
N GLU A 181 -10.89 14.47 2.45
CA GLU A 181 -10.24 13.89 3.64
C GLU A 181 -9.29 12.74 3.25
N VAL A 182 -9.75 11.80 2.41
CA VAL A 182 -8.92 10.66 1.96
C VAL A 182 -7.76 11.13 1.08
N ILE A 183 -8.04 11.97 0.09
CA ILE A 183 -7.05 12.57 -0.82
C ILE A 183 -6.21 13.61 -0.08
N PHE A 184 -6.71 14.40 0.86
CA PHE A 184 -5.82 15.31 1.59
C PHE A 184 -4.92 14.53 2.53
N ASP A 185 -5.40 13.56 3.32
CA ASP A 185 -4.51 12.77 4.18
C ASP A 185 -3.48 11.96 3.37
N LEU A 186 -3.88 11.44 2.20
CA LEU A 186 -2.96 10.84 1.23
C LEU A 186 -1.98 11.90 0.70
N TYR A 187 -2.44 12.92 -0.02
CA TYR A 187 -1.58 13.78 -0.84
C TYR A 187 -0.91 14.93 -0.09
N SER A 188 -1.41 15.35 1.08
CA SER A 188 -0.78 16.42 1.88
C SER A 188 0.57 16.02 2.48
N ASN A 189 0.86 14.72 2.54
CA ASN A 189 2.13 14.18 3.06
C ASN A 189 3.00 13.47 2.00
N LEU A 190 2.55 13.38 0.74
CA LEU A 190 3.20 12.60 -0.33
C LEU A 190 3.72 13.56 -1.43
N LEU A 191 4.94 14.10 -1.28
CA LEU A 191 5.47 15.11 -2.21
C LEU A 191 5.84 14.55 -3.59
N ILE A 192 6.09 13.25 -3.71
CA ILE A 192 6.32 12.55 -4.99
C ILE A 192 5.57 11.22 -4.98
N LEU A 193 4.75 10.99 -6.02
CA LEU A 193 3.77 9.91 -6.10
C LEU A 193 4.12 8.92 -7.21
N LEU A 194 4.70 7.78 -6.85
CA LEU A 194 4.73 6.60 -7.70
C LEU A 194 3.42 5.82 -7.53
N LEU A 195 2.41 6.21 -8.32
CA LEU A 195 1.10 5.57 -8.32
C LEU A 195 1.20 4.24 -9.08
N VAL A 196 1.35 3.13 -8.37
CA VAL A 196 1.28 1.80 -8.99
C VAL A 196 -0.19 1.41 -9.04
N ILE A 197 -0.79 1.47 -10.23
CA ILE A 197 -2.12 0.89 -10.48
C ILE A 197 -1.89 -0.45 -11.17
N SER A 198 -1.83 -1.51 -10.38
CA SER A 198 -2.07 -2.85 -10.89
C SER A 198 -3.22 -3.45 -10.09
N ILE A 199 -4.17 -4.07 -10.78
CA ILE A 199 -5.34 -4.68 -10.17
C ILE A 199 -5.31 -6.12 -10.62
N TRP A 200 -5.34 -7.05 -9.66
CA TRP A 200 -5.41 -8.47 -9.97
C TRP A 200 -6.71 -8.71 -10.73
N HIS A 201 -6.63 -8.82 -12.06
CA HIS A 201 -7.75 -9.25 -12.88
C HIS A 201 -7.89 -10.76 -12.67
N THR A 202 -8.87 -11.17 -11.88
CA THR A 202 -9.37 -12.54 -11.92
C THR A 202 -10.34 -12.65 -13.08
N THR A 203 -9.82 -12.71 -14.30
CA THR A 203 -10.55 -13.36 -15.38
C THR A 203 -10.39 -14.86 -15.17
N TYR A 204 -11.40 -15.49 -14.58
CA TYR A 204 -11.68 -16.89 -14.85
C TYR A 204 -12.48 -16.98 -16.14
#